data_AF-A0A453QIR9-F1
#
_entry.id   AF-A0A453QIR9-F1
#
_cell.length_a   1.000
_cell.length_b   1.000
_cell.length_c   1.000
_cell.angle_alpha   90.00
_cell.angle_beta   90.00
_cell.angle_gamma   90.00
#
_symmetry.space_group_name_H-M   'P 1'
#
loop_
_entity.id
_entity.type
_entity.pdbx_description
1 polymer ?
#
loop_
_entity_poly.entity_id
_entity_poly.type
_entity_poly.pdbx_seq_one_letter_code
_entity_poly.pdbx_strand_id
1 'polypeptide(L)'
;ADFSFLRARGLRGLLGFLRATAAAPDDSRLLLFRHSQSIPDLQVIPVLFQNSLHQPKDPAVTLDHIFGVEPAKITSPSTDSEIALALRVLEGCCLLYSRCTALAHKYKAVQVLLNILASRGPTEQGVCLDALISLMLDSPSNQIDFEEYSGLEKVAELLKDVQVEEHIR
;
A
#
# COMPACT_ATOMS: atom_id res chain seq x y z
N ALA A 1 13.66 -16.17 -8.84
CA ALA A 1 13.21 -14.77 -8.94
C ALA A 1 11.84 -14.66 -9.65
N ASP A 2 11.03 -15.73 -9.60
CA ASP A 2 10.19 -16.07 -10.76
C ASP A 2 8.74 -15.59 -10.66
N PHE A 3 8.38 -14.88 -9.59
CA PHE A 3 7.01 -14.43 -9.36
C PHE A 3 6.86 -12.93 -9.01
N SER A 4 7.94 -12.18 -8.81
CA SER A 4 7.87 -10.72 -8.59
C SER A 4 7.26 -9.99 -9.80
N PHE A 5 7.59 -10.43 -11.01
CA PHE A 5 6.97 -9.92 -12.23
C PHE A 5 5.45 -10.10 -12.25
N LEU A 6 4.93 -11.22 -11.74
CA LEU A 6 3.48 -11.46 -11.68
C LEU A 6 2.79 -10.52 -10.68
N ARG A 7 3.42 -10.24 -9.53
CA ARG A 7 2.90 -9.23 -8.58
C ARG A 7 2.85 -7.85 -9.23
N ALA A 8 3.95 -7.41 -9.84
CA ALA A 8 3.99 -6.12 -10.54
C ALA A 8 2.94 -6.05 -11.66
N ARG A 9 2.76 -7.11 -12.45
CA ARG A 9 1.73 -7.20 -13.49
C ARG A 9 0.32 -7.12 -12.90
N GLY A 10 0.06 -7.86 -11.83
CA GLY A 10 -1.23 -7.85 -11.12
C GLY A 10 -1.57 -6.46 -10.57
N LEU A 11 -0.61 -5.82 -9.89
CA LEU A 11 -0.77 -4.47 -9.35
C LEU A 11 -1.04 -3.43 -10.46
N ARG A 12 -0.34 -3.52 -11.61
CA ARG A 12 -0.65 -2.66 -12.77
C ARG A 12 -2.06 -2.88 -13.29
N GLY A 13 -2.51 -4.14 -13.34
CA GLY A 13 -3.88 -4.49 -13.73
C GLY A 13 -4.93 -3.88 -12.78
N LEU A 14 -4.71 -4.02 -11.47
CA LEU A 14 -5.57 -3.42 -10.45
C LEU A 14 -5.58 -1.88 -10.55
N LEU A 15 -4.41 -1.25 -10.67
CA LEU A 15 -4.32 0.19 -10.83
C LEU A 15 -5.02 0.69 -12.10
N GLY A 16 -4.88 -0.03 -13.22
CA GLY A 16 -5.60 0.25 -14.46
C GLY A 16 -7.12 0.13 -14.27
N PHE A 17 -7.58 -0.89 -13.56
CA PHE A 17 -9.00 -1.05 -13.23
C PHE A 17 -9.52 0.12 -12.37
N LEU A 18 -8.80 0.50 -11.30
CA LEU A 18 -9.20 1.60 -10.41
C LEU A 18 -9.28 2.93 -11.17
N ARG A 19 -8.30 3.23 -12.04
CA ARG A 19 -8.32 4.43 -12.90
C ARG A 19 -9.52 4.45 -13.84
N ALA A 20 -9.80 3.32 -14.48
CA ALA A 20 -10.95 3.20 -15.38
C ALA A 20 -12.29 3.26 -14.62
N THR A 21 -12.32 2.85 -13.36
CA THR A 21 -13.49 3.02 -12.47
C THR A 21 -13.66 4.48 -12.06
N ALA A 22 -12.58 5.19 -11.73
CA ALA A 22 -12.61 6.61 -11.38
C ALA A 22 -13.01 7.51 -12.56
N ALA A 23 -12.64 7.13 -13.79
CA ALA A 23 -12.94 7.89 -15.01
C ALA A 23 -14.28 7.52 -15.66
N ALA A 24 -15.03 6.56 -15.10
CA ALA A 24 -16.29 6.12 -15.69
C ALA A 24 -17.37 7.21 -15.57
N PRO A 25 -18.22 7.41 -16.59
CA PRO A 25 -19.30 8.39 -16.53
C PRO A 25 -20.47 7.92 -15.66
N ASP A 26 -20.51 6.64 -15.31
CA ASP A 26 -21.53 6.02 -14.46
C ASP A 26 -20.88 5.26 -13.29
N ASP A 27 -21.71 4.98 -12.28
CA ASP A 27 -21.27 4.32 -11.05
C ASP A 27 -21.23 2.79 -11.16
N SER A 28 -21.51 2.19 -12.32
CA SER A 28 -21.64 0.71 -12.44
C SER A 28 -20.35 0.00 -12.02
N ARG A 29 -19.20 0.52 -12.45
CA ARG A 29 -17.87 -0.01 -12.11
C ARG A 29 -17.52 0.23 -10.65
N LEU A 30 -17.95 1.37 -10.11
CA LEU A 30 -17.75 1.70 -8.70
C LEU A 30 -18.56 0.76 -7.80
N LEU A 31 -19.82 0.49 -8.16
CA LEU A 31 -20.68 -0.45 -7.46
C LEU A 31 -20.13 -1.87 -7.54
N LEU A 32 -19.65 -2.30 -8.71
CA LEU A 32 -18.99 -3.60 -8.86
C LEU A 32 -17.73 -3.71 -8.00
N PHE A 33 -16.89 -2.66 -7.98
CA PHE A 33 -15.73 -2.60 -7.11
C PHE A 33 -16.15 -2.72 -5.64
N ARG A 34 -17.10 -1.90 -5.17
CA ARG A 34 -17.60 -1.95 -3.78
C ARG A 34 -18.16 -3.32 -3.41
N HIS A 35 -18.90 -3.95 -4.31
CA HIS A 35 -19.41 -5.30 -4.10
C HIS A 35 -18.28 -6.32 -3.98
N SER A 36 -17.28 -6.28 -4.86
CA SER A 36 -16.09 -7.14 -4.75
C SER A 36 -15.40 -6.99 -3.39
N GLN A 37 -15.31 -5.76 -2.86
CA GLN A 37 -14.68 -5.50 -1.55
C GLN A 37 -15.53 -5.96 -0.35
N SER A 38 -16.79 -6.34 -0.56
CA SER A 38 -17.60 -7.02 0.46
C SER A 38 -17.35 -8.52 0.55
N ILE A 39 -16.72 -9.12 -0.47
CA ILE A 39 -16.40 -10.55 -0.54
C ILE A 39 -14.97 -10.73 -0.02
N PRO A 40 -14.74 -11.43 1.11
CA PRO A 40 -13.43 -11.53 1.75
C PRO A 40 -12.29 -11.93 0.80
N ASP A 41 -12.53 -12.93 -0.06
CA ASP A 41 -11.51 -13.46 -0.98
C ASP A 41 -11.13 -12.49 -2.11
N LEU A 42 -11.93 -11.44 -2.34
CA LEU A 42 -11.71 -10.42 -3.38
C LEU A 42 -11.25 -9.09 -2.80
N GLN A 43 -11.04 -9.00 -1.49
CA GLN A 43 -10.57 -7.77 -0.85
C GLN A 43 -9.14 -7.47 -1.26
N VAL A 44 -8.92 -6.26 -1.77
CA VAL A 44 -7.61 -5.81 -2.25
C VAL A 44 -6.68 -5.49 -1.08
N ILE A 45 -7.21 -4.83 -0.03
CA ILE A 45 -6.42 -4.32 1.09
C ILE A 45 -5.60 -5.42 1.80
N PRO A 46 -6.19 -6.55 2.24
CA PRO A 46 -5.43 -7.63 2.88
C PRO A 46 -4.28 -8.13 2.00
N VAL A 47 -4.53 -8.29 0.70
CA VAL A 47 -3.55 -8.82 -0.25
C VAL A 47 -2.37 -7.86 -0.41
N LEU A 48 -2.62 -6.56 -0.48
CA LEU A 48 -1.54 -5.55 -0.54
C LEU A 48 -0.63 -5.62 0.67
N PHE A 49 -1.21 -5.64 1.88
CA PHE A 49 -0.42 -5.68 3.12
C PHE A 49 0.28 -7.01 3.33
N GLN A 50 -0.25 -8.13 2.84
CA GLN A 50 0.39 -9.43 2.96
C GLN A 50 1.53 -9.66 1.96
N ASN A 51 1.41 -9.13 0.73
CA ASN A 51 2.31 -9.51 -0.36
C ASN A 51 3.23 -8.40 -0.86
N SER A 52 2.88 -7.13 -0.65
CA SER A 52 3.59 -5.99 -1.24
C SER A 52 4.06 -4.95 -0.21
N LEU A 53 3.20 -4.62 0.76
CA LEU A 53 3.44 -3.61 1.79
C LEU A 53 3.81 -4.23 3.15
N HIS A 54 4.08 -5.54 3.20
CA HIS A 54 4.47 -6.19 4.44
C HIS A 54 5.79 -5.59 4.94
N GLN A 55 5.84 -5.24 6.22
CA GLN A 55 7.11 -5.03 6.88
C GLN A 55 7.75 -6.40 7.05
N PRO A 56 9.05 -6.58 6.76
CA PRO A 56 9.73 -7.80 7.14
C PRO A 56 9.64 -7.90 8.67
N LYS A 57 8.76 -8.77 9.18
CA LYS A 57 8.97 -9.35 10.49
C LYS A 57 10.27 -10.14 10.39
N ASP A 58 11.07 -10.13 11.46
CA ASP A 58 12.21 -11.04 11.60
C ASP A 58 11.84 -12.40 10.99
N PRO A 59 12.76 -13.04 10.25
CA PRO A 59 12.45 -14.30 9.60
C PRO A 59 12.07 -15.29 10.70
N ALA A 60 10.77 -15.50 10.88
CA ALA A 60 10.27 -16.63 11.61
C ALA A 60 10.67 -17.82 10.75
N VAL A 61 11.81 -18.41 11.10
CA VAL A 61 12.25 -19.71 10.63
C VAL A 61 11.21 -20.70 11.13
N THR A 62 10.11 -20.84 10.40
CA THR A 62 9.20 -21.97 10.56
C THR A 62 9.83 -23.14 9.81
N LEU A 63 10.61 -23.93 10.53
CA LEU A 63 11.12 -25.23 10.13
C LEU A 63 10.02 -26.30 10.20
N ASP A 64 8.86 -26.02 9.62
CA ASP A 64 7.82 -27.02 9.42
C ASP A 64 7.56 -27.07 7.92
N HIS A 65 7.99 -28.17 7.28
CA HIS A 65 7.34 -28.89 6.17
C HIS A 65 8.36 -29.81 5.48
N ILE A 66 8.56 -30.99 6.07
CA ILE A 66 9.30 -32.11 5.48
C ILE A 66 8.42 -32.95 4.52
N PHE A 67 7.10 -32.76 4.44
CA PHE A 67 6.27 -33.50 3.47
C PHE A 67 5.06 -32.68 2.99
N GLY A 68 4.89 -32.55 1.67
CA GLY A 68 3.71 -31.99 1.01
C GLY A 68 3.93 -30.57 0.50
N VAL A 69 4.08 -30.41 -0.82
CA VAL A 69 4.40 -29.13 -1.47
C VAL A 69 3.25 -28.13 -1.31
N GLU A 70 3.36 -27.23 -0.33
CA GLU A 70 2.55 -26.02 -0.28
C GLU A 70 2.86 -25.14 -1.50
N PRO A 71 1.86 -24.40 -2.05
CA PRO A 71 2.11 -23.47 -3.14
C PRO A 71 3.21 -22.48 -2.72
N ALA A 72 4.25 -22.38 -3.53
CA ALA A 72 5.42 -21.56 -3.23
C ALA A 72 4.99 -20.12 -2.94
N LYS A 73 4.98 -19.73 -1.66
CA LYS A 73 4.79 -18.34 -1.25
C LYS A 73 5.88 -17.52 -1.92
N ILE A 74 5.50 -16.40 -2.53
CA ILE A 74 6.46 -15.49 -3.16
C ILE A 74 7.19 -14.76 -2.03
N THR A 75 8.25 -15.37 -1.51
CA THR A 75 9.01 -14.91 -0.35
C THR A 75 10.01 -13.80 -0.66
N SER A 76 10.17 -13.42 -1.93
CA SER A 76 11.10 -12.35 -2.29
C SER A 76 10.58 -10.99 -1.80
N PRO A 77 11.43 -10.16 -1.17
CA PRO A 77 11.05 -8.82 -0.73
C PRO A 77 10.52 -8.00 -1.91
N SER A 78 9.63 -7.07 -1.62
CA SER A 78 9.06 -6.18 -2.63
C SER A 78 10.13 -5.23 -3.18
N THR A 79 10.23 -5.15 -4.50
CA THR A 79 11.03 -4.13 -5.19
C THR A 79 10.37 -2.75 -5.02
N ASP A 80 11.14 -1.68 -5.21
CA ASP A 80 10.62 -0.31 -5.13
C ASP A 80 9.47 -0.06 -6.12
N SER A 81 9.58 -0.65 -7.32
CA SER A 81 8.50 -0.60 -8.32
C SER A 81 7.20 -1.29 -7.87
N GLU A 82 7.31 -2.41 -7.14
CA GLU A 82 6.14 -3.11 -6.59
C GLU A 82 5.51 -2.32 -5.45
N ILE A 83 6.34 -1.69 -4.61
CA ILE A 83 5.88 -0.83 -3.51
C ILE A 83 5.15 0.39 -4.08
N ALA A 84 5.73 1.10 -5.04
CA ALA A 84 5.10 2.25 -5.68
C ALA A 84 3.75 1.87 -6.32
N LEU A 85 3.69 0.75 -7.03
CA LEU A 85 2.43 0.25 -7.59
C LEU A 85 1.42 -0.11 -6.49
N ALA A 86 1.84 -0.79 -5.42
CA ALA A 86 0.95 -1.16 -4.32
C ALA A 86 0.41 0.06 -3.56
N LEU A 87 1.23 1.09 -3.35
CA LEU A 87 0.81 2.35 -2.75
C LEU A 87 -0.21 3.08 -3.63
N ARG A 88 -0.02 3.11 -4.96
CA ARG A 88 -1.02 3.66 -5.90
C ARG A 88 -2.33 2.87 -5.91
N VAL A 89 -2.27 1.55 -5.78
CA VAL A 89 -3.48 0.72 -5.66
C VAL A 89 -4.18 1.02 -4.34
N LEU A 90 -3.45 1.12 -3.23
CA LEU A 90 -3.99 1.48 -1.93
C LEU A 90 -4.67 2.85 -1.94
N GLU A 91 -3.98 3.87 -2.50
CA GLU A 91 -4.50 5.22 -2.73
C GLU A 91 -5.87 5.17 -3.43
N GLY A 92 -5.93 4.54 -4.61
CA GLY A 92 -7.17 4.43 -5.38
C GLY A 92 -8.29 3.67 -4.67
N CYS A 93 -7.96 2.60 -3.92
CA CYS A 93 -8.96 1.89 -3.12
C CYS A 93 -9.58 2.77 -2.04
N CYS A 94 -8.76 3.53 -1.30
CA CYS A 94 -9.21 4.42 -0.24
C CYS A 94 -10.06 5.58 -0.78
N LEU A 95 -9.66 6.17 -1.91
CA LEU A 95 -10.41 7.26 -2.56
C LEU A 95 -11.77 6.79 -3.10
N LEU A 96 -11.86 5.58 -3.65
CA LEU A 96 -13.10 5.07 -4.24
C LEU A 96 -14.07 4.49 -3.20
N TYR A 97 -13.55 4.00 -2.05
CA TYR A 97 -14.40 3.38 -1.04
C TYR A 97 -13.82 3.48 0.38
N SER A 98 -14.51 4.23 1.25
CA SER A 98 -14.11 4.42 2.66
C SER A 98 -14.00 3.13 3.48
N ARG A 99 -14.67 2.05 3.07
CA ARG A 99 -14.48 0.73 3.72
C ARG A 99 -13.07 0.17 3.50
N CYS A 100 -12.44 0.49 2.38
CA CYS A 100 -11.04 0.16 2.14
C CYS A 100 -10.13 0.91 3.13
N THR A 101 -10.40 2.19 3.38
CA THR A 101 -9.71 3.00 4.39
C THR A 101 -9.83 2.40 5.79
N ALA A 102 -11.06 2.04 6.19
CA ALA A 102 -11.31 1.39 7.48
C ALA A 102 -10.66 0.00 7.60
N LEU A 103 -10.59 -0.75 6.49
CA LEU A 103 -9.89 -2.03 6.47
C LEU A 103 -8.38 -1.83 6.57
N ALA A 104 -7.81 -0.83 5.88
CA ALA A 104 -6.38 -0.52 5.91
C ALA A 104 -5.91 -0.13 7.32
N HIS A 105 -6.74 0.61 8.07
CA HIS A 105 -6.48 0.90 9.49
C HIS A 105 -6.26 -0.39 10.31
N LYS A 106 -7.03 -1.46 10.08
CA LYS A 106 -6.82 -2.76 10.77
C LYS A 106 -5.46 -3.40 10.49
N TYR A 107 -4.82 -3.02 9.39
CA TYR A 107 -3.47 -3.45 9.01
C TYR A 107 -2.38 -2.45 9.42
N LYS A 108 -2.70 -1.48 10.31
CA LYS A 108 -1.78 -0.44 10.77
C LYS A 108 -1.16 0.34 9.60
N ALA A 109 -1.98 0.65 8.60
CA ALA A 109 -1.52 1.23 7.34
C ALA A 109 -0.66 2.48 7.54
N VAL A 110 -1.03 3.36 8.47
CA VAL A 110 -0.28 4.59 8.76
C VAL A 110 1.15 4.28 9.22
N GLN A 111 1.33 3.37 10.19
CA GLN A 111 2.65 2.93 10.63
C GLN A 111 3.46 2.30 9.49
N VAL A 112 2.81 1.48 8.66
CA VAL A 112 3.44 0.84 7.51
C VAL A 112 3.97 1.87 6.52
N LEU A 113 3.14 2.84 6.14
CA LEU A 113 3.49 3.87 5.17
C LEU A 113 4.56 4.82 5.72
N LEU A 114 4.51 5.20 6.99
CA LEU A 114 5.58 6.02 7.61
C LEU A 114 6.93 5.31 7.58
N ASN A 115 6.97 3.98 7.76
CA ASN A 115 8.22 3.22 7.65
C ASN A 115 8.71 3.10 6.20
N ILE A 116 7.80 3.03 5.22
CA ILE A 116 8.15 3.09 3.80
C ILE A 116 8.70 4.47 3.45
N LEU A 117 8.05 5.53 3.90
CA LEU A 117 8.49 6.92 3.71
C LEU A 117 9.92 7.16 4.21
N ALA A 118 10.24 6.62 5.39
CA ALA A 118 11.56 6.76 6.01
C ALA A 118 12.68 5.91 5.38
N SER A 119 12.34 4.86 4.61
CA SER A 119 13.32 3.87 4.14
C SER A 119 13.53 3.82 2.63
N ARG A 120 12.69 4.51 1.84
CA ARG A 120 12.70 4.43 0.37
C ARG A 120 13.13 5.74 -0.29
N GLY A 121 13.41 5.67 -1.59
CA GLY A 121 13.90 6.82 -2.36
C GLY A 121 12.80 7.83 -2.73
N PRO A 122 13.19 8.98 -3.32
CA PRO A 122 12.28 10.10 -3.60
C PRO A 122 11.03 9.74 -4.42
N THR A 123 11.16 8.78 -5.34
CA THR A 123 10.04 8.35 -6.19
C THR A 123 8.95 7.66 -5.38
N GLU A 124 9.34 6.73 -4.52
CA GLU A 124 8.42 5.98 -3.66
C GLU A 124 7.85 6.88 -2.55
N GLN A 125 8.65 7.82 -2.04
CA GLN A 125 8.22 8.78 -1.02
C GLN A 125 7.06 9.64 -1.50
N GLY A 126 7.13 10.21 -2.71
CA GLY A 126 6.03 11.01 -3.27
C GLY A 126 4.72 10.21 -3.35
N VAL A 127 4.80 8.98 -3.87
CA VAL A 127 3.64 8.08 -3.94
C VAL A 127 3.14 7.66 -2.55
N CYS A 128 4.04 7.51 -1.59
CA CYS A 128 3.70 7.17 -0.21
C CYS A 128 2.95 8.32 0.48
N LEU A 129 3.31 9.58 0.21
CA LEU A 129 2.60 10.75 0.71
C LEU A 129 1.17 10.82 0.13
N ASP A 130 0.99 10.61 -1.18
CA ASP A 130 -0.33 10.54 -1.83
C ASP A 130 -1.23 9.49 -1.13
N ALA A 131 -0.66 8.31 -0.84
CA ALA A 131 -1.38 7.23 -0.17
C ALA A 131 -1.70 7.53 1.31
N LEU A 132 -0.79 8.19 2.04
CA LEU A 132 -1.02 8.65 3.42
C LEU A 132 -2.17 9.66 3.48
N ILE A 133 -2.19 10.64 2.59
CA ILE A 133 -3.28 11.63 2.51
C ILE A 133 -4.61 10.92 2.25
N SER A 134 -4.65 9.99 1.30
CA SER A 134 -5.85 9.23 0.96
C SER A 134 -6.35 8.34 2.11
N LEU A 135 -5.44 7.82 2.96
CA LEU A 135 -5.81 7.06 4.15
C LEU A 135 -6.40 7.94 5.26
N MET A 136 -5.90 9.16 5.39
CA MET A 136 -6.35 10.11 6.42
C MET A 136 -7.60 10.88 6.01
N LEU A 137 -7.91 10.94 4.70
CA LEU A 137 -9.10 11.61 4.19
C LEU A 137 -10.36 11.01 4.82
N ASP A 138 -11.11 11.86 5.52
CA ASP A 138 -12.34 11.51 6.25
C ASP A 138 -12.18 10.29 7.19
N SER A 139 -10.98 10.08 7.75
CA SER A 139 -10.67 8.94 8.62
C SER A 139 -10.05 9.38 9.95
N PRO A 140 -10.87 9.68 10.98
CA PRO A 140 -10.38 10.08 12.29
C PRO A 140 -9.43 9.05 12.92
N SER A 141 -9.69 7.75 12.74
CA SER A 141 -8.81 6.70 13.27
C SER A 141 -7.41 6.74 12.65
N ASN A 142 -7.31 6.90 11.32
CA ASN A 142 -5.99 7.02 10.69
C ASN A 142 -5.32 8.36 11.00
N GLN A 143 -6.08 9.45 11.24
CA GLN A 143 -5.53 10.73 11.65
C GLN A 143 -4.91 10.66 13.06
N ILE A 144 -5.61 10.00 14.00
CA ILE A 144 -5.09 9.75 15.36
C ILE A 144 -3.83 8.90 15.29
N ASP A 145 -3.83 7.80 14.54
CA ASP A 145 -2.63 6.97 14.33
C ASP A 145 -1.46 7.81 13.78
N PHE A 146 -1.74 8.70 12.82
CA PHE A 146 -0.70 9.55 12.22
C PHE A 146 -0.07 10.50 13.23
N GLU A 147 -0.88 11.09 14.11
CA GLU A 147 -0.40 11.92 15.22
C GLU A 147 0.40 11.08 16.23
N GLU A 148 -0.11 9.92 16.66
CA GLU A 148 0.55 9.02 17.61
C GLU A 148 1.92 8.53 17.12
N TYR A 149 2.07 8.34 15.81
CA TYR A 149 3.34 7.94 15.20
C TYR A 149 4.26 9.12 14.82
N SER A 150 3.96 10.34 15.27
CA SER A 150 4.72 11.56 14.95
C SER A 150 4.87 11.76 13.44
N GLY A 151 3.77 11.55 12.71
CA GLY A 151 3.76 11.57 11.25
C GLY A 151 4.14 12.93 10.67
N LEU A 152 3.72 14.02 11.31
CA LEU A 152 4.03 15.37 10.85
C LEU A 152 5.53 15.67 10.97
N GLU A 153 6.15 15.27 12.08
CA GLU A 153 7.59 15.42 12.30
C GLU A 153 8.39 14.66 11.25
N LYS A 154 8.02 13.40 10.97
CA LYS A 154 8.68 12.56 9.96
C LYS A 154 8.57 13.13 8.55
N VAL A 155 7.41 13.68 8.19
CA VAL A 155 7.22 14.35 6.89
C VAL A 155 8.04 15.64 6.83
N ALA A 156 8.10 16.41 7.92
CA ALA A 156 8.88 17.64 7.97
C ALA A 156 10.39 17.40 7.89
N GLU A 157 10.90 16.33 8.51
CA GLU A 157 12.29 15.89 8.38
C GLU A 157 12.62 15.55 6.92
N LEU A 158 11.76 14.78 6.26
CA LEU A 158 11.94 14.44 4.85
C LEU A 158 12.03 15.67 3.94
N LEU A 159 11.16 16.66 4.15
CA LEU A 159 11.15 17.88 3.33
C LEU A 159 12.43 18.71 3.52
N LYS A 160 13.04 18.69 4.70
CA LYS A 160 14.33 19.39 4.93
C LYS A 160 15.44 18.73 4.12
N ASP A 161 15.48 17.40 4.07
CA ASP A 161 16.49 16.66 3.32
C ASP A 161 16.38 16.93 1.81
N VAL A 162 15.16 16.99 1.28
CA VAL A 162 14.92 17.31 -0.15
C VAL A 162 15.39 18.72 -0.51
N GLN A 163 15.11 19.72 0.34
CA GLN A 163 15.58 21.09 0.11
C GLN A 163 17.11 21.18 0.14
N VAL A 164 17.77 20.44 1.03
CA VAL A 164 19.23 20.38 1.09
C VAL A 164 19.83 19.76 -0.17
N GLU A 165 19.26 18.67 -0.70
CA GLU A 165 19.71 18.06 -1.96
C GLU A 165 19.53 18.99 -3.17
N GLU A 166 18.44 19.76 -3.21
CA GLU A 166 18.15 20.69 -4.30
C GLU A 166 19.09 21.91 -4.28
N HIS A 167 19.56 22.35 -3.10
CA HIS A 167 20.54 23.43 -2.97
C HIS A 167 22.00 23.02 -3.26
N ILE A 168 22.31 21.72 -3.26
CA ILE A 168 23.67 21.19 -3.53
C ILE A 168 23.86 20.88 -5.03
N ARG A 169 22.79 20.78 -5.83
CA ARG A 169 22.82 20.54 -7.28
C ARG A 169 22.88 21.83 -8.11
#